data_AF-A0A519BKW8-F1
#
_entry.id   AF-A0A519BKW8-F1
#
_cell.length_a   1.000
_cell.length_b   1.000
_cell.length_c   1.000
_cell.angle_alpha   90.00
_cell.angle_beta   90.00
_cell.angle_gamma   90.00
#
_symmetry.space_group_name_H-M   'P 1'
#
loop_
_entity.id
_entity.type
_entity.pdbx_description
1 polymer ?
#
loop_
_entity_poly.entity_id
_entity_poly.type
_entity_poly.pdbx_seq_one_letter_code
_entity_poly.pdbx_strand_id
1 'polypeptide(L)'
;MTENKYKDNDKYIINKYNIEQMRLRSAISECEKHILKINHAISRMESFMPLTQDKLNSLSEDDKEHIDQLIFRYSKLQEVMGEKLFPSVLINLNPTSP
;
A
#
# COMPACT_ATOMS: atom_id res chain seq x y z
N MET A 1 37.91 -12.29 24.86
CA MET A 1 36.45 -12.43 25.14
C MET A 1 35.61 -11.27 24.59
N THR A 2 36.21 -10.14 24.21
CA THR A 2 35.49 -8.95 23.69
C THR A 2 35.17 -9.03 22.19
N GLU A 3 36.03 -9.61 21.35
CA GLU A 3 35.82 -9.68 19.88
C GLU A 3 34.56 -10.45 19.44
N ASN A 4 34.14 -11.49 20.18
CA ASN A 4 32.98 -12.31 19.79
C ASN A 4 31.67 -11.54 19.95
N LYS A 5 31.58 -10.67 20.97
CA LYS A 5 30.38 -9.87 21.27
C LYS A 5 30.12 -8.76 20.24
N TYR A 6 31.16 -8.21 19.63
CA TYR A 6 31.02 -7.21 18.57
C TYR A 6 30.52 -7.83 17.26
N LYS A 7 31.03 -9.02 16.88
CA LYS A 7 30.57 -9.74 15.67
C LYS A 7 29.10 -10.19 15.76
N ASP A 8 28.66 -10.62 16.94
CA ASP A 8 27.26 -10.99 17.17
C ASP A 8 26.31 -9.77 17.08
N ASN A 9 26.78 -8.60 17.53
CA ASN A 9 26.03 -7.36 17.40
C ASN A 9 25.89 -6.91 15.94
N ASP A 10 26.98 -6.96 15.16
CA ASP A 10 26.95 -6.60 13.74
C ASP A 10 25.98 -7.50 12.95
N LYS A 11 26.00 -8.81 13.23
CA LYS A 11 25.06 -9.77 12.63
C LYS A 11 23.61 -9.47 12.97
N TYR A 12 23.32 -9.10 14.22
CA TYR A 12 21.98 -8.72 14.66
C TYR A 12 21.48 -7.47 13.92
N ILE A 13 22.33 -6.43 13.81
CA ILE A 13 21.99 -5.18 13.12
C ILE A 13 21.72 -5.43 11.64
N ILE A 14 22.57 -6.22 10.96
CA ILE A 14 22.37 -6.59 9.55
C ILE A 14 21.05 -7.35 9.37
N ASN A 15 20.76 -8.31 10.26
CA ASN A 15 19.51 -9.07 10.19
C ASN A 15 18.28 -8.20 10.41
N LYS A 16 18.33 -7.29 11.39
CA LYS A 16 17.25 -6.31 11.65
C LYS A 16 17.01 -5.43 10.42
N TYR A 17 18.07 -4.89 9.82
CA TYR A 17 17.95 -4.07 8.60
C TYR A 17 17.30 -4.83 7.44
N ASN A 18 17.69 -6.10 7.21
CA ASN A 18 17.08 -6.93 6.17
C ASN A 18 15.57 -7.15 6.41
N ILE A 19 15.16 -7.35 7.66
CA ILE A 19 13.75 -7.52 8.01
C ILE A 19 12.94 -6.24 7.70
N GLU A 20 13.45 -5.07 8.06
CA GLU A 20 12.75 -3.80 7.78
C GLU A 20 12.67 -3.49 6.28
N GLN A 21 13.69 -3.87 5.51
CA GLN A 21 13.66 -3.81 4.05
C GLN A 21 12.63 -4.78 3.44
N MET A 22 12.51 -5.99 3.97
CA MET A 22 11.49 -6.95 3.55
C MET A 22 10.07 -6.44 3.84
N ARG A 23 9.85 -5.82 5.01
CA ARG A 23 8.57 -5.20 5.36
C ARG A 23 8.20 -4.07 4.41
N LEU A 24 9.16 -3.18 4.11
CA LEU A 24 8.95 -2.11 3.13
C LEU A 24 8.55 -2.67 1.76
N ARG A 25 9.29 -3.66 1.25
CA ARG A 25 8.98 -4.31 -0.04
C ARG A 25 7.61 -4.97 -0.04
N SER A 26 7.23 -5.62 1.05
CA SER A 26 5.90 -6.23 1.20
C SER A 26 4.79 -5.17 1.18
N ALA A 27 4.97 -4.06 1.89
CA ALA A 27 4.00 -2.96 1.92
C ALA A 27 3.83 -2.31 0.55
N ILE A 28 4.92 -2.10 -0.19
CA ILE A 28 4.89 -1.61 -1.58
C ILE A 28 4.11 -2.59 -2.47
N SER A 29 4.44 -3.89 -2.43
CA SER A 29 3.75 -4.91 -3.24
C SER A 29 2.25 -5.01 -2.94
N GLU A 30 1.86 -4.83 -1.68
CA GLU A 30 0.45 -4.78 -1.28
C GLU A 30 -0.24 -3.54 -1.87
N CYS A 31 0.38 -2.35 -1.78
CA CYS A 31 -0.12 -1.12 -2.39
C CYS A 31 -0.30 -1.26 -3.91
N GLU A 32 0.68 -1.83 -4.61
CA GLU A 32 0.63 -2.04 -6.07
C GLU A 32 -0.57 -2.90 -6.49
N LYS A 33 -0.91 -3.94 -5.72
CA LYS A 33 -2.10 -4.77 -5.97
C LYS A 33 -3.40 -3.98 -5.82
N HIS A 34 -3.47 -3.05 -4.86
CA HIS A 34 -4.63 -2.17 -4.71
C HIS A 34 -4.73 -1.18 -5.86
N ILE A 35 -3.61 -0.59 -6.27
CA ILE A 35 -3.54 0.33 -7.42
C ILE A 35 -4.02 -0.36 -8.70
N LEU A 36 -3.58 -1.61 -8.95
CA LEU A 36 -4.05 -2.36 -10.12
C LEU A 36 -5.57 -2.53 -10.14
N LYS A 37 -6.18 -2.82 -8.99
CA LYS A 37 -7.65 -2.97 -8.86
C LYS A 37 -8.38 -1.64 -8.99
N ILE A 38 -7.81 -0.56 -8.46
CA ILE A 38 -8.32 0.81 -8.61
C ILE A 38 -8.34 1.18 -10.09
N ASN A 39 -7.25 0.96 -10.82
CA ASN A 39 -7.17 1.25 -12.25
C ASN A 39 -8.18 0.42 -13.06
N HIS A 40 -8.41 -0.83 -12.65
CA HIS A 40 -9.45 -1.66 -13.26
C HIS A 40 -10.86 -1.09 -13.01
N ALA A 41 -11.19 -0.72 -11.78
CA ALA A 41 -12.49 -0.10 -11.49
C ALA A 41 -12.67 1.21 -12.28
N ILE A 42 -11.64 2.07 -12.34
CA ILE A 42 -11.67 3.30 -13.12
C ILE A 42 -11.93 3.03 -14.60
N SER A 43 -11.27 2.04 -15.22
CA SER A 43 -11.50 1.74 -16.64
C SER A 43 -12.91 1.23 -16.93
N ARG A 44 -13.55 0.57 -15.96
CA ARG A 44 -14.97 0.17 -16.06
C ARG A 44 -15.92 1.36 -15.95
N MET A 45 -15.51 2.41 -15.24
CA MET A 45 -16.30 3.62 -15.02
C MET A 45 -16.22 4.62 -16.18
N GLU A 46 -15.29 4.45 -17.13
CA GLU A 46 -15.08 5.37 -18.26
C GLU A 46 -16.35 5.58 -19.10
N SER A 47 -17.21 4.57 -19.22
CA SER A 47 -18.45 4.63 -20.01
C SER A 47 -19.48 5.62 -19.46
N PHE A 48 -19.54 5.78 -18.14
CA PHE A 48 -20.52 6.64 -17.47
C PHE A 48 -19.91 7.87 -16.78
N MET A 49 -18.60 8.07 -16.91
CA MET A 49 -17.92 9.28 -16.47
C MET A 49 -17.87 10.37 -17.58
N PRO A 50 -17.75 11.66 -17.22
CA PRO A 50 -18.02 12.20 -15.89
C PRO A 50 -19.50 12.02 -15.51
N LEU A 51 -19.78 11.85 -14.21
CA LEU A 51 -21.14 11.73 -13.70
C LEU A 51 -21.89 13.05 -13.89
N THR A 52 -22.78 13.09 -14.87
CA THR A 52 -23.83 14.11 -14.96
C THR A 52 -25.06 13.65 -14.19
N GLN A 53 -26.01 14.54 -13.93
CA GLN A 53 -27.25 14.17 -13.23
C GLN A 53 -28.03 13.07 -13.96
N ASP A 54 -28.11 13.14 -15.29
CA ASP A 54 -28.79 12.13 -16.10
C ASP A 54 -28.08 10.77 -16.02
N LYS A 55 -26.74 10.75 -16.15
CA LYS A 55 -25.95 9.51 -16.07
C LYS A 55 -26.00 8.88 -14.67
N LEU A 56 -26.01 9.71 -13.62
CA LEU A 56 -26.13 9.26 -12.24
C LEU A 56 -27.48 8.58 -11.99
N ASN A 57 -28.57 9.15 -12.52
CA ASN A 57 -29.90 8.59 -12.40
C ASN A 57 -30.09 7.30 -13.23
N SER A 58 -29.25 7.09 -14.26
CA SER A 58 -29.31 5.91 -15.14
C SER A 58 -28.30 4.82 -14.80
N LEU A 59 -27.54 4.92 -13.70
CA LEU A 59 -26.55 3.91 -13.33
C LEU A 59 -27.24 2.56 -13.08
N SER A 60 -26.73 1.53 -13.75
CA SER A 60 -27.09 0.16 -13.44
C SER A 60 -26.50 -0.28 -12.09
N GLU A 61 -26.95 -1.42 -11.58
CA GLU A 61 -26.35 -2.01 -10.38
C GLU A 61 -24.87 -2.36 -10.60
N ASP A 62 -24.51 -2.83 -11.80
CA ASP A 62 -23.12 -3.11 -12.18
C ASP A 62 -22.26 -1.83 -12.14
N ASP A 63 -22.79 -0.69 -12.62
CA ASP A 63 -22.08 0.59 -12.57
C ASP A 63 -21.85 1.07 -11.14
N LYS A 64 -22.86 0.90 -10.26
CA LYS A 64 -22.74 1.20 -8.83
C LYS A 64 -21.70 0.30 -8.17
N GLU A 65 -21.66 -0.98 -8.53
CA GLU A 65 -20.64 -1.90 -8.02
C GLU A 65 -19.23 -1.45 -8.40
N HIS A 66 -19.02 -0.94 -9.62
CA HIS A 66 -17.72 -0.41 -10.02
C HIS A 66 -17.29 0.82 -9.18
N ILE A 67 -18.23 1.70 -8.83
CA ILE A 67 -17.99 2.84 -7.92
C ILE A 67 -17.64 2.33 -6.51
N ASP A 68 -18.40 1.38 -5.98
CA ASP A 68 -18.16 0.80 -4.65
C ASP A 68 -16.80 0.09 -4.59
N GLN A 69 -16.43 -0.64 -5.64
CA GLN A 69 -15.12 -1.24 -5.78
C GLN A 69 -14.01 -0.19 -5.76
N LEU A 70 -14.17 0.93 -6.46
CA LEU A 70 -13.21 2.04 -6.42
C LEU A 70 -13.05 2.58 -4.99
N ILE A 71 -14.16 2.93 -4.33
CA ILE A 71 -14.16 3.49 -2.97
C ILE A 71 -13.50 2.51 -2.01
N PHE A 72 -13.91 1.24 -2.04
CA PHE A 72 -13.36 0.21 -1.16
C PHE A 72 -11.85 0.00 -1.36
N ARG A 73 -11.39 -0.11 -2.63
CA ARG A 73 -9.99 -0.35 -2.92
C ARG A 73 -9.11 0.85 -2.59
N TYR A 74 -9.63 2.06 -2.79
CA TYR A 74 -8.94 3.29 -2.39
C TYR A 74 -8.79 3.37 -0.86
N SER A 75 -9.84 3.09 -0.09
CA SER A 75 -9.75 3.02 1.36
C SER A 75 -8.74 1.97 1.84
N LYS A 76 -8.73 0.78 1.22
CA LYS A 76 -7.72 -0.25 1.54
C LYS A 76 -6.30 0.15 1.19
N LEU A 77 -6.09 0.86 0.09
CA LEU A 77 -4.79 1.43 -0.22
C LEU A 77 -4.34 2.41 0.87
N GLN A 78 -5.23 3.31 1.32
CA GLN A 78 -4.93 4.27 2.39
C GLN A 78 -4.60 3.59 3.71
N GLU A 79 -5.34 2.55 4.11
CA GLU A 79 -5.05 1.74 5.29
C GLU A 79 -3.64 1.14 5.23
N VAL A 80 -3.29 0.45 4.14
CA VAL A 80 -1.96 -0.16 3.96
C VAL A 80 -0.87 0.90 3.96
N MET A 81 -1.13 2.05 3.33
CA MET A 81 -0.18 3.15 3.32
C MET A 81 0.10 3.69 4.73
N GLY A 82 -0.96 3.95 5.50
CA GLY A 82 -0.87 4.47 6.86
C GLY A 82 -0.27 3.49 7.87
N GLU A 83 -0.70 2.23 7.83
CA GLU A 83 -0.33 1.22 8.81
C GLU A 83 1.02 0.57 8.53
N LYS A 84 1.42 0.44 7.26
CA LYS A 84 2.59 -0.36 6.86
C LYS A 84 3.61 0.46 6.08
N LEU A 85 3.19 1.12 4.99
CA LEU A 85 4.14 1.75 4.07
C LEU A 85 4.86 2.92 4.73
N PHE A 86 4.14 3.89 5.27
CA PHE A 86 4.74 5.09 5.86
C PHE A 86 5.65 4.78 7.05
N PRO A 87 5.25 3.91 8.02
CA PRO A 87 6.15 3.50 9.10
C PRO A 87 7.41 2.80 8.56
N SER A 88 7.26 1.88 7.59
CA SER A 88 8.40 1.16 7.01
C SER A 88 9.35 2.11 6.26
N VAL A 89 8.83 3.09 5.51
CA VAL A 89 9.64 4.12 4.85
C VAL A 89 10.41 4.93 5.88
N LEU A 90 9.76 5.39 6.95
CA LEU A 90 10.41 6.18 8.00
C LEU A 90 11.57 5.42 8.67
N ILE A 91 11.35 4.15 9.01
CA ILE A 91 12.38 3.28 9.60
C ILE A 91 13.58 3.11 8.65
N ASN A 92 13.33 2.93 7.36
CA ASN A 92 14.38 2.72 6.37
C ASN A 92 15.12 4.02 5.98
N LEU A 93 14.50 5.21 6.14
CA LEU A 93 15.15 6.51 5.92
C LEU A 93 15.98 6.97 7.12
N ASN A 94 15.57 6.64 8.34
CA ASN A 94 16.28 6.95 9.59
C ASN A 94 16.64 5.66 10.34
N PRO A 95 17.60 4.86 9.83
CA PRO A 95 17.96 3.57 10.43
C PRO A 95 18.60 3.68 11.84
N THR A 96 18.88 4.89 12.32
CA THR A 96 19.57 5.20 13.58
C THR A 96 18.67 5.77 14.69
N SER A 97 17.34 5.83 14.51
CA SER A 97 16.46 6.14 15.64
C SER A 97 16.45 4.97 16.64
N PRO A 98 16.67 5.23 17.95
CA PRO A 98 16.84 4.19 18.98
C PRO A 98 15.63 3.25 19.10
#